data_AF-A0A7V3Y2X6-F1
#
_entry.id   AF-A0A7V3Y2X6-F1
#
_cell.length_a   1.000
_cell.length_b   1.000
_cell.length_c   1.000
_cell.angle_alpha   90.00
_cell.angle_beta   90.00
_cell.angle_gamma   90.00
#
_symmetry.space_group_name_H-M   'P 1'
#
loop_
_entity.id
_entity.type
_entity.pdbx_description
1 polymer ?
#
loop_
_entity_poly.entity_id
_entity_poly.type
_entity_poly.pdbx_seq_one_letter_code
_entity_poly.pdbx_strand_id
1 'polypeptide(L)'
;MDIKFGKKVFIRNAGKDEYWLQDLIYENPSILGLGNLQPVTKEKLQPSGGRLDILLKDPVDNTMYEVEVMLGETDPSHIIRSIEYWDNERRKYPQRQHIAVLVAESFDRRYFNIVQILSLNIPMIAIQADLLEVNGEYIITFTKILDIYVEPEHEEDAIVVNESFLSEKAKWTLDTVYEFCKYLTDSNKLNFTKSYISTVFIP
;
A
#
# COMPACT_ATOMS: atom_id res chain seq x y z
N MET A 1 -21.01 -32.77 -10.88
CA MET A 1 -20.92 -31.37 -10.39
C MET A 1 -21.08 -30.50 -11.62
N ASP A 2 -22.27 -29.95 -11.85
CA ASP A 2 -22.49 -29.06 -13.00
C ASP A 2 -21.83 -27.72 -12.70
N ILE A 3 -20.72 -27.43 -13.38
CA ILE A 3 -20.04 -26.14 -13.30
C ILE A 3 -20.89 -25.15 -14.09
N LYS A 4 -21.41 -24.13 -13.39
CA LYS A 4 -22.15 -23.04 -14.03
C LYS A 4 -21.19 -21.90 -14.34
N PHE A 5 -21.16 -21.48 -15.60
CA PHE A 5 -20.34 -20.37 -16.05
C PHE A 5 -21.06 -19.04 -15.81
N GLY A 6 -20.44 -18.15 -15.06
CA GLY A 6 -20.91 -16.78 -14.91
C GLY A 6 -20.51 -15.90 -16.11
N LYS A 7 -21.35 -14.92 -16.44
CA LYS A 7 -21.05 -13.91 -17.45
C LYS A 7 -20.53 -12.65 -16.77
N LYS A 8 -19.33 -12.17 -17.15
CA LYS A 8 -18.86 -10.85 -16.72
C LYS A 8 -19.75 -9.77 -17.34
N VAL A 9 -20.23 -8.86 -16.50
CA VAL A 9 -21.03 -7.70 -16.89
C VAL A 9 -20.43 -6.45 -16.28
N PHE A 10 -20.59 -5.31 -16.95
CA PHE A 10 -20.24 -4.03 -16.32
C PHE A 10 -21.26 -3.68 -15.25
N ILE A 11 -20.82 -3.11 -14.14
CA ILE A 11 -21.62 -2.68 -12.99
C ILE A 11 -22.75 -1.74 -13.44
N ARG A 12 -22.45 -0.80 -14.34
CA ARG A 12 -23.46 0.10 -14.94
C ARG A 12 -24.56 -0.66 -15.68
N ASN A 13 -24.21 -1.76 -16.36
CA ASN A 13 -25.18 -2.57 -17.11
C ASN A 13 -26.09 -3.39 -16.18
N ALA A 14 -25.70 -3.59 -14.92
CA ALA A 14 -26.52 -4.21 -13.89
C ALA A 14 -27.43 -3.19 -13.14
N GLY A 15 -27.48 -1.94 -13.61
CA GLY A 15 -28.27 -0.88 -12.97
C GLY A 15 -27.67 -0.40 -11.64
N LYS A 16 -26.36 -0.58 -11.45
CA LYS A 16 -25.60 -0.12 -10.29
C LYS A 16 -24.70 1.04 -10.69
N ASP A 17 -24.42 1.92 -9.74
CA ASP A 17 -23.58 3.10 -9.95
C ASP A 17 -22.32 3.06 -9.07
N GLU A 18 -21.53 4.13 -9.16
CA GLU A 18 -20.27 4.24 -8.42
C GLU A 18 -20.52 4.31 -6.91
N TYR A 19 -21.58 5.03 -6.50
CA TYR A 19 -22.02 5.09 -5.10
C TYR A 19 -22.35 3.71 -4.53
N TRP A 20 -23.01 2.84 -5.30
CA TRP A 20 -23.26 1.46 -4.88
C TRP A 20 -21.96 0.69 -4.62
N LEU A 21 -20.95 0.85 -5.48
CA LEU A 21 -19.65 0.21 -5.28
C LEU A 21 -18.91 0.79 -4.07
N GLN A 22 -18.98 2.12 -3.89
CA GLN A 22 -18.42 2.79 -2.73
C GLN A 22 -19.08 2.31 -1.43
N ASP A 23 -20.41 2.20 -1.40
CA ASP A 23 -21.17 1.70 -0.25
C ASP A 23 -20.72 0.30 0.14
N LEU A 24 -20.63 -0.59 -0.84
CA LEU A 24 -20.19 -1.97 -0.63
C LEU A 24 -18.80 -2.04 0.01
N ILE A 25 -17.84 -1.25 -0.49
CA ILE A 25 -16.47 -1.19 0.03
C ILE A 25 -16.45 -0.55 1.42
N TYR A 26 -17.20 0.52 1.64
CA TYR A 26 -17.21 1.24 2.91
C TYR A 26 -17.83 0.43 4.04
N GLU A 27 -18.91 -0.31 3.76
CA GLU A 27 -19.59 -1.19 4.71
C GLU A 27 -18.73 -2.41 5.08
N ASN A 28 -17.96 -2.94 4.13
CA ASN A 28 -17.07 -4.06 4.38
C ASN A 28 -15.73 -3.92 3.64
N PRO A 29 -14.76 -3.17 4.20
CA PRO A 29 -13.46 -2.95 3.56
C PRO A 29 -12.65 -4.23 3.31
N SER A 30 -12.93 -5.31 4.05
CA SER A 30 -12.23 -6.58 3.90
C SER A 30 -12.38 -7.21 2.50
N ILE A 31 -13.44 -6.85 1.77
CA ILE A 31 -13.65 -7.33 0.39
C ILE A 31 -12.54 -6.91 -0.56
N LEU A 32 -11.80 -5.84 -0.25
CA LEU A 32 -10.64 -5.39 -1.04
C LEU A 32 -9.41 -6.30 -0.89
N GLY A 33 -9.39 -7.19 0.10
CA GLY A 33 -8.23 -8.06 0.36
C GLY A 33 -7.00 -7.31 0.90
N LEU A 34 -7.20 -6.17 1.57
CA LEU A 34 -6.13 -5.31 2.13
C LEU A 34 -5.95 -5.47 3.64
N GLY A 35 -6.48 -6.55 4.23
CA GLY A 35 -6.47 -6.77 5.67
C GLY A 35 -7.68 -6.16 6.37
N ASN A 36 -7.56 -5.93 7.68
CA ASN A 36 -8.66 -5.49 8.54
C ASN A 36 -8.72 -3.96 8.63
N LEU A 37 -9.04 -3.30 7.51
CA LEU A 37 -9.14 -1.85 7.44
C LEU A 37 -10.44 -1.34 8.05
N GLN A 38 -10.38 -0.17 8.69
CA GLN A 38 -11.53 0.53 9.26
C GLN A 38 -11.94 1.73 8.39
N PRO A 39 -13.25 1.94 8.16
CA PRO A 39 -13.74 3.12 7.46
C PRO A 39 -13.55 4.39 8.29
N VAL A 40 -13.03 5.46 7.68
CA VAL A 40 -12.83 6.77 8.33
C VAL A 40 -13.85 7.77 7.83
N THR A 41 -13.94 7.94 6.53
CA THR A 41 -14.94 8.79 5.89
C THR A 41 -15.17 8.34 4.48
N LYS A 42 -16.42 8.50 4.03
CA LYS A 42 -16.78 8.42 2.63
C LYS A 42 -16.91 9.84 2.10
N GLU A 43 -16.64 10.05 0.81
CA GLU A 43 -17.06 11.24 0.08
C GLU A 43 -16.47 12.53 0.68
N LYS A 44 -15.17 12.48 0.99
CA LYS A 44 -14.43 13.52 1.71
C LYS A 44 -14.05 14.67 0.79
N LEU A 45 -14.55 15.87 1.09
CA LEU A 45 -14.19 17.08 0.36
C LEU A 45 -12.69 17.38 0.43
N GLN A 46 -12.10 17.73 -0.72
CA GLN A 46 -10.67 17.98 -0.86
C GLN A 46 -10.37 19.48 -1.04
N PRO A 47 -9.26 20.02 -0.48
CA PRO A 47 -8.94 21.45 -0.54
C PRO A 47 -8.74 21.98 -1.97
N SER A 48 -8.20 21.15 -2.88
CA SER A 48 -7.99 21.46 -4.29
C SER A 48 -9.27 21.41 -5.14
N GLY A 49 -10.41 21.06 -4.53
CA GLY A 49 -11.65 20.73 -5.23
C GLY A 49 -11.80 19.24 -5.48
N GLY A 50 -13.04 18.82 -5.74
CA GLY A 50 -13.39 17.41 -5.83
C GLY A 50 -13.50 16.73 -4.47
N ARG A 51 -13.45 15.40 -4.48
CA ARG A 51 -13.86 14.57 -3.35
C ARG A 51 -13.20 13.21 -3.45
N LEU A 52 -12.54 12.82 -2.36
CA LEU A 52 -12.02 11.45 -2.20
C LEU A 52 -13.20 10.53 -1.88
N ASP A 53 -13.35 9.46 -2.65
CA ASP A 53 -14.49 8.54 -2.52
C ASP A 53 -14.51 7.85 -1.16
N ILE A 54 -13.40 7.21 -0.76
CA ILE A 54 -13.32 6.53 0.53
C ILE A 54 -11.94 6.74 1.16
N LEU A 55 -11.94 7.04 2.45
CA LEU A 55 -10.74 6.99 3.29
C LEU A 55 -10.88 5.84 4.29
N LEU A 56 -9.95 4.89 4.21
CA LEU A 56 -9.82 3.80 5.18
C LEU A 56 -8.54 3.98 5.99
N LYS A 57 -8.44 3.20 7.07
CA LYS A 57 -7.27 3.21 7.95
C LYS A 57 -7.00 1.83 8.52
N ASP A 58 -5.73 1.46 8.61
CA ASP A 58 -5.29 0.32 9.41
C ASP A 58 -5.30 0.71 10.91
N PRO A 59 -6.04 -0.03 11.76
CA PRO A 59 -6.11 0.29 13.19
C PRO A 59 -4.83 0.01 13.98
N VAL A 60 -3.89 -0.79 13.45
CA VAL A 60 -2.67 -1.22 14.12
C VAL A 60 -1.60 -0.13 14.03
N ASP A 61 -1.27 0.33 12.83
CA ASP A 61 -0.16 1.27 12.59
C ASP A 61 -0.62 2.67 12.16
N ASN A 62 -1.92 2.87 11.93
CA ASN A 62 -2.53 4.10 11.44
C ASN A 62 -2.23 4.44 9.97
N THR A 63 -1.79 3.47 9.16
CA THR A 63 -1.68 3.61 7.70
C THR A 63 -3.04 3.99 7.11
N MET A 64 -3.06 5.01 6.26
CA MET A 64 -4.26 5.52 5.60
C MET A 64 -4.32 4.99 4.17
N TYR A 65 -5.53 4.64 3.72
CA TYR A 65 -5.78 4.18 2.35
C TYR A 65 -6.79 5.11 1.68
N GLU A 66 -6.33 5.84 0.69
CA GLU A 66 -7.11 6.76 -0.12
C GLU A 66 -7.67 5.99 -1.33
N VAL A 67 -8.90 5.49 -1.21
CA VAL A 67 -9.53 4.66 -2.22
C VAL A 67 -10.34 5.54 -3.18
N GLU A 68 -10.00 5.47 -4.46
CA GLU A 68 -10.71 6.10 -5.58
C GLU A 68 -11.35 5.00 -6.44
N VAL A 69 -12.66 5.12 -6.66
CA VAL A 69 -13.47 4.13 -7.34
C VAL A 69 -13.84 4.64 -8.73
N MET A 70 -13.76 3.77 -9.73
CA MET A 70 -14.20 4.07 -11.09
C MET A 70 -14.98 2.91 -11.69
N LEU A 71 -16.07 3.25 -12.36
CA LEU A 71 -16.81 2.29 -13.18
C LEU A 71 -16.29 2.30 -14.61
N GLY A 72 -16.22 1.12 -15.21
CA GLY A 72 -15.69 0.89 -16.55
C GLY A 72 -14.17 0.77 -16.60
N GLU A 73 -13.62 1.17 -17.74
CA GLU A 73 -12.18 1.14 -17.99
C GLU A 73 -11.47 2.25 -17.23
N THR A 74 -10.28 1.95 -16.72
CA THR A 74 -9.39 2.94 -16.13
C THR A 74 -9.11 4.08 -17.10
N ASP A 75 -9.13 5.32 -16.61
CA ASP A 75 -8.82 6.51 -17.40
C ASP A 75 -7.80 7.43 -16.70
N PRO A 76 -7.19 8.40 -17.43
CA PRO A 76 -6.17 9.27 -16.86
C PRO A 76 -6.70 10.14 -15.72
N SER A 77 -7.96 10.59 -15.79
CA SER A 77 -8.53 11.52 -14.82
C SER A 77 -8.63 10.87 -13.44
N HIS A 78 -9.04 9.61 -13.37
CA HIS A 78 -9.13 8.88 -12.09
C HIS A 78 -7.75 8.57 -11.50
N ILE A 79 -6.77 8.21 -12.34
CA ILE A 79 -5.38 8.02 -11.89
C ILE A 79 -4.85 9.33 -11.29
N ILE A 80 -5.06 10.46 -11.97
CA ILE A 80 -4.62 11.78 -11.48
C ILE A 80 -5.32 12.12 -10.16
N ARG A 81 -6.65 11.98 -10.07
CA ARG A 81 -7.42 12.24 -8.84
C ARG A 81 -6.93 11.42 -7.66
N SER A 82 -6.72 10.11 -7.84
CA SER A 82 -6.21 9.23 -6.79
C SER A 82 -4.87 9.72 -6.23
N ILE A 83 -3.95 10.15 -7.11
CA ILE A 83 -2.64 10.69 -6.71
C ILE A 83 -2.76 12.04 -6.02
N GLU A 84 -3.61 12.95 -6.53
CA GLU A 84 -3.84 14.26 -5.92
C GLU A 84 -4.43 14.12 -4.50
N TYR A 85 -5.41 13.23 -4.33
CA TYR A 85 -6.05 12.99 -3.03
C TYR A 85 -5.11 12.34 -2.04
N TRP A 86 -4.33 11.35 -2.48
CA TRP A 86 -3.24 10.78 -1.70
C TRP A 86 -2.23 11.85 -1.24
N ASP A 87 -1.76 12.70 -2.16
CA ASP A 87 -0.76 13.72 -1.83
C ASP A 87 -1.31 14.77 -0.87
N ASN A 88 -2.59 15.14 -1.02
CA ASN A 88 -3.28 16.05 -0.10
C ASN A 88 -3.41 15.47 1.31
N GLU A 89 -3.85 14.21 1.45
CA GLU A 89 -3.96 13.55 2.75
C GLU A 89 -2.59 13.37 3.41
N ARG A 90 -1.58 12.98 2.64
CA ARG A 90 -0.20 12.88 3.10
C ARG A 90 0.35 14.22 3.59
N ARG A 91 0.12 15.32 2.86
CA ARG A 91 0.51 16.67 3.31
C ARG A 91 -0.19 17.09 4.59
N LYS A 92 -1.45 16.69 4.76
CA LYS A 92 -2.24 16.99 5.95
C LYS A 92 -1.80 16.18 7.17
N TYR A 93 -1.39 14.93 6.98
CA TYR A 93 -0.96 14.01 8.04
C TYR A 93 0.40 13.34 7.73
N PRO A 94 1.50 14.10 7.65
CA PRO A 94 2.79 13.60 7.15
C PRO A 94 3.47 12.55 8.03
N GLN A 95 2.98 12.33 9.24
CA GLN A 95 3.48 11.30 10.17
C GLN A 95 2.81 9.94 9.97
N ARG A 96 1.78 9.85 9.12
CA ARG A 96 1.12 8.59 8.78
C ARG A 96 1.65 8.07 7.46
N GLN A 97 1.63 6.76 7.29
CA GLN A 97 1.76 6.17 5.96
C GLN A 97 0.46 6.38 5.19
N HIS A 98 0.57 6.61 3.88
CA HIS A 98 -0.56 6.87 2.99
C HIS A 98 -0.39 6.03 1.73
N ILE A 99 -1.46 5.35 1.32
CA ILE A 99 -1.48 4.44 0.17
C ILE A 99 -2.67 4.82 -0.72
N ALA A 100 -2.36 5.19 -1.96
CA ALA A 100 -3.37 5.39 -2.99
C ALA A 100 -3.94 4.02 -3.42
N VAL A 101 -5.26 3.87 -3.46
CA VAL A 101 -5.91 2.65 -3.91
C VAL A 101 -6.84 2.98 -5.08
N LEU A 102 -6.55 2.41 -6.25
CA LEU A 102 -7.38 2.53 -7.44
C LEU A 102 -8.27 1.31 -7.59
N VAL A 103 -9.58 1.49 -7.64
CA VAL A 103 -10.56 0.41 -7.87
C VAL A 103 -11.28 0.62 -9.20
N ALA A 104 -11.16 -0.31 -10.15
CA ALA A 104 -11.74 -0.20 -11.50
C ALA A 104 -12.37 -1.50 -12.00
N GLU A 105 -13.26 -1.45 -12.99
CA GLU A 105 -13.81 -2.69 -13.58
C GLU A 105 -12.87 -3.37 -14.59
N SER A 106 -11.94 -2.61 -15.15
CA SER A 106 -10.96 -3.09 -16.12
C SER A 106 -9.74 -2.17 -16.20
N PHE A 107 -8.55 -2.75 -16.18
CA PHE A 107 -7.30 -2.06 -16.49
C PHE A 107 -6.79 -2.53 -17.84
N ASP A 108 -6.75 -1.63 -18.82
CA ASP A 108 -6.07 -1.94 -20.07
C ASP A 108 -4.54 -2.01 -19.87
N ARG A 109 -3.82 -2.55 -20.85
CA ARG A 109 -2.36 -2.68 -20.77
C ARG A 109 -1.64 -1.33 -20.64
N ARG A 110 -2.19 -0.27 -21.24
CA ARG A 110 -1.56 1.06 -21.23
C ARG A 110 -1.63 1.66 -19.83
N TYR A 111 -2.81 1.67 -19.22
CA TYR A 111 -3.04 2.22 -17.89
C TYR A 111 -2.41 1.36 -16.82
N PHE A 112 -2.44 0.03 -16.96
CA PHE A 112 -1.67 -0.84 -16.07
C PHE A 112 -0.18 -0.45 -16.02
N ASN A 113 0.45 -0.28 -17.19
CA ASN A 113 1.86 0.14 -17.27
C ASN A 113 2.09 1.52 -16.63
N ILE A 114 1.18 2.47 -16.84
CA ILE A 114 1.27 3.81 -16.25
C ILE A 114 1.19 3.73 -14.73
N VAL A 115 0.19 3.02 -14.20
CA VAL A 115 -0.01 2.83 -12.77
C VAL A 115 1.22 2.13 -12.15
N GLN A 116 1.78 1.12 -12.82
CA GLN A 116 3.00 0.45 -12.38
C GLN A 116 4.24 1.37 -12.34
N ILE A 117 4.41 2.28 -13.31
CA ILE A 117 5.52 3.25 -13.29
C ILE A 117 5.34 4.24 -12.12
N LEU A 118 4.12 4.69 -11.90
CA LEU A 118 3.79 5.62 -10.82
C LEU A 118 3.99 4.97 -9.45
N SER A 119 3.69 3.67 -9.32
CA SER A 119 3.83 2.94 -8.06
C SER A 119 5.27 2.82 -7.57
N LEU A 120 6.28 3.12 -8.41
CA LEU A 120 7.68 3.17 -8.01
C LEU A 120 8.01 4.35 -7.07
N ASN A 121 7.18 5.40 -7.09
CA ASN A 121 7.41 6.62 -6.30
C ASN A 121 6.22 7.00 -5.41
N ILE A 122 5.05 6.43 -5.68
CA ILE A 122 3.82 6.66 -4.94
C ILE A 122 3.36 5.29 -4.42
N PRO A 123 3.22 5.07 -3.11
CA PRO A 123 2.65 3.84 -2.58
C PRO A 123 1.23 3.68 -3.13
N MET A 124 1.05 2.74 -4.07
CA MET A 124 -0.18 2.62 -4.82
C MET A 124 -0.54 1.16 -5.04
N ILE A 125 -1.83 0.86 -4.85
CA ILE A 125 -2.44 -0.45 -5.06
C ILE A 125 -3.50 -0.30 -6.15
N ALA A 126 -3.59 -1.26 -7.05
CA ALA A 126 -4.67 -1.32 -8.04
C ALA A 126 -5.49 -2.60 -7.86
N ILE A 127 -6.81 -2.45 -7.80
CA ILE A 127 -7.77 -3.51 -7.56
C ILE A 127 -8.79 -3.51 -8.70
N GLN A 128 -8.95 -4.65 -9.35
CA GLN A 128 -10.00 -4.86 -10.35
C GLN A 128 -11.27 -5.38 -9.66
N ALA A 129 -12.41 -4.73 -9.92
CA ALA A 129 -13.73 -5.14 -9.49
C ALA A 129 -14.47 -5.85 -10.64
N ASP A 130 -14.72 -7.15 -10.50
CA ASP A 130 -15.40 -7.96 -11.50
C ASP A 130 -16.80 -8.33 -11.03
N LEU A 131 -17.83 -7.92 -11.78
CA LEU A 131 -19.22 -8.32 -11.56
C LEU A 131 -19.59 -9.49 -12.49
N LEU A 132 -20.00 -10.60 -11.90
CA LEU A 132 -20.42 -11.82 -12.58
C LEU A 132 -21.92 -12.04 -12.38
N GLU A 133 -22.65 -12.28 -13.47
CA GLU A 133 -24.04 -12.72 -13.43
C GLU A 133 -24.11 -14.25 -13.49
N VAL A 134 -24.74 -14.87 -12.49
CA VAL A 134 -24.93 -16.33 -12.39
C VAL A 134 -26.37 -16.64 -11.97
N ASN A 135 -27.14 -17.27 -12.85
CA ASN A 135 -28.57 -17.60 -12.62
C ASN A 135 -29.44 -16.39 -12.20
N GLY A 136 -29.15 -15.19 -12.69
CA GLY A 136 -29.89 -13.96 -12.34
C GLY A 136 -29.47 -13.31 -11.01
N GLU A 137 -28.47 -13.88 -10.33
CA GLU A 137 -27.80 -13.25 -9.19
C GLU A 137 -26.47 -12.63 -9.62
N TYR A 138 -26.04 -11.60 -8.90
CA TYR A 138 -24.76 -10.93 -9.14
C TYR A 138 -23.75 -11.28 -8.05
N ILE A 139 -22.55 -11.65 -8.47
CA ILE A 139 -21.39 -11.91 -7.62
C ILE A 139 -20.33 -10.89 -7.98
N ILE A 140 -19.89 -10.08 -7.02
CA ILE A 140 -18.78 -9.16 -7.20
C ILE A 140 -17.51 -9.74 -6.57
N THR A 141 -16.40 -9.60 -7.27
CA THR A 141 -15.08 -10.05 -6.80
C THR A 141 -14.07 -8.93 -6.97
N PHE A 142 -13.11 -8.85 -6.07
CA PHE A 142 -12.03 -7.86 -6.09
C PHE A 142 -10.71 -8.59 -6.21
N THR A 143 -9.91 -8.21 -7.21
CA THR A 143 -8.60 -8.82 -7.47
C THR A 143 -7.54 -7.73 -7.42
N LYS A 144 -6.58 -7.86 -6.52
CA LYS A 144 -5.41 -6.98 -6.49
C LYS A 144 -4.50 -7.32 -7.68
N ILE A 145 -4.37 -6.39 -8.62
CA ILE A 145 -3.57 -6.55 -9.84
C ILE A 145 -2.20 -5.85 -9.74
N LEU A 146 -2.08 -4.87 -8.85
CA LEU A 146 -0.83 -4.22 -8.48
C LEU A 146 -0.84 -4.05 -6.97
N ASP A 147 0.28 -4.39 -6.34
CA ASP A 147 0.50 -4.19 -4.92
C ASP A 147 1.63 -3.19 -4.69
N ILE A 148 1.72 -2.68 -3.47
CA ILE A 148 2.89 -1.93 -3.05
C ILE A 148 4.11 -2.85 -3.11
N TYR A 149 5.18 -2.39 -3.75
CA TYR A 149 6.44 -3.10 -3.69
C TYR A 149 6.98 -2.99 -2.26
N VAL A 150 6.88 -4.09 -1.52
CA VAL A 150 7.62 -4.28 -0.28
C VAL A 150 8.88 -5.01 -0.69
N GLU A 151 10.04 -4.36 -0.54
CA GLU A 151 11.32 -5.07 -0.68
C GLU A 151 11.26 -6.25 0.30
N PRO A 152 11.33 -7.51 -0.18
CA PRO A 152 11.37 -8.62 0.74
C PRO A 152 12.53 -8.37 1.69
N GLU A 153 12.28 -8.46 3.00
CA GLU A 153 13.36 -8.56 3.98
C GLU A 153 14.13 -9.81 3.60
N HIS A 154 15.19 -9.64 2.81
CA HIS A 154 16.22 -10.64 2.70
C HIS A 154 16.85 -10.68 4.09
N GLU A 155 16.35 -11.57 4.95
CA GLU A 155 17.13 -12.16 6.03
C GLU A 155 18.28 -12.95 5.37
N GLU A 156 19.18 -12.28 4.67
CA GLU A 156 20.53 -12.80 4.60
C GLU A 156 21.05 -12.72 6.04
N ASP A 157 21.23 -13.88 6.67
CA ASP A 157 21.89 -14.00 7.96
C ASP A 157 23.08 -13.05 7.97
N ALA A 158 23.01 -12.04 8.84
CA ALA A 158 24.03 -11.01 8.84
C ALA A 158 25.38 -11.69 9.06
N ILE A 159 26.29 -11.55 8.09
CA ILE A 159 27.60 -12.19 8.16
C ILE A 159 28.34 -11.56 9.34
N VAL A 160 28.40 -12.29 10.46
CA VAL A 160 29.11 -11.86 11.66
C VAL A 160 30.60 -11.79 11.32
N VAL A 161 31.19 -10.62 11.58
CA VAL A 161 32.62 -10.37 11.39
C VAL A 161 33.25 -9.98 12.72
N ASN A 162 34.56 -9.81 12.75
CA ASN A 162 35.25 -9.30 13.92
C ASN A 162 35.70 -7.85 13.71
N GLU A 163 36.12 -7.22 14.81
CA GLU A 163 36.67 -5.87 14.82
C GLU A 163 37.84 -5.71 13.84
N SER A 164 38.71 -6.71 13.75
CA SER A 164 39.88 -6.72 12.86
C SER A 164 39.48 -6.61 11.37
N PHE A 165 38.41 -7.29 10.97
CA PHE A 165 37.89 -7.23 9.61
C PHE A 165 37.40 -5.81 9.27
N LEU A 166 36.67 -5.16 10.18
CA LEU A 166 36.20 -3.79 9.99
C LEU A 166 37.33 -2.77 10.07
N SER A 167 38.33 -2.98 10.92
CA SER A 167 39.54 -2.13 10.98
C SER A 167 40.28 -2.12 9.64
N GLU A 168 40.30 -3.24 8.92
CA GLU A 168 40.93 -3.34 7.59
C GLU A 168 40.04 -2.79 6.48
N LYS A 169 38.74 -3.12 6.47
CA LYS A 169 37.84 -2.83 5.34
C LYS A 169 37.02 -1.55 5.49
N ALA A 170 36.78 -1.08 6.71
CA ALA A 170 35.84 -0.01 7.04
C ALA A 170 36.26 0.75 8.31
N LYS A 171 37.55 1.12 8.42
CA LYS A 171 38.11 1.77 9.62
C LYS A 171 37.33 2.99 10.10
N TRP A 172 36.86 3.82 9.18
CA TRP A 172 36.11 5.03 9.51
C TRP A 172 34.79 4.74 10.24
N THR A 173 34.12 3.63 9.91
CA THR A 173 32.88 3.19 10.56
C THR A 173 33.16 2.78 12.01
N LEU A 174 34.25 2.05 12.21
CA LEU A 174 34.72 1.62 13.52
C LEU A 174 35.06 2.81 14.43
N ASP A 175 35.85 3.77 13.90
CA ASP A 175 36.23 4.99 14.61
C ASP A 175 34.99 5.81 15.01
N THR A 176 34.01 5.91 14.09
CA THR A 176 32.74 6.62 14.34
C THR A 176 31.94 5.95 15.45
N VAL A 177 31.78 4.62 15.40
CA VAL A 177 31.06 3.88 16.44
C VAL A 177 31.72 4.02 17.80
N TYR A 178 33.05 3.98 17.89
CA TYR A 178 33.74 4.20 19.16
C TYR A 178 33.55 5.62 19.70
N GLU A 179 33.54 6.62 18.82
CA GLU A 179 33.24 8.00 19.25
C GLU A 179 31.82 8.12 19.80
N PHE A 180 30.84 7.52 19.13
CA PHE A 180 29.45 7.47 19.60
C PHE A 180 29.32 6.71 20.94
N CYS A 181 30.04 5.60 21.10
CA CYS A 181 30.00 4.81 22.33
C CYS A 181 30.47 5.59 23.56
N LYS A 182 31.32 6.62 23.41
CA LYS A 182 31.73 7.50 24.53
C LYS A 182 30.56 8.26 25.15
N TYR A 183 29.47 8.45 24.41
CA TYR A 183 28.28 9.16 24.85
C TYR A 183 27.16 8.24 25.32
N LEU A 184 27.34 6.91 25.20
CA LEU A 184 26.37 5.92 25.69
C LEU A 184 26.66 5.63 27.17
N THR A 185 25.62 5.66 28.01
CA THR A 185 25.74 5.50 29.47
C THR A 185 25.86 4.05 29.93
N ASP A 186 25.48 3.09 29.08
CA ASP A 186 25.44 1.67 29.40
C ASP A 186 26.58 0.90 28.72
N SER A 187 27.11 -0.11 29.41
CA SER A 187 28.12 -1.04 28.88
C SER A 187 27.50 -1.98 27.85
N ASN A 188 27.15 -1.44 26.69
CA ASN A 188 26.60 -2.21 25.58
C ASN A 188 27.71 -3.03 24.90
N LYS A 189 27.43 -4.31 24.63
CA LYS A 189 28.34 -5.12 23.83
C LYS A 189 28.08 -4.84 22.35
N LEU A 190 29.13 -4.53 21.59
CA LEU A 190 29.03 -4.38 20.15
C LEU A 190 28.99 -5.74 19.46
N ASN A 191 28.08 -5.89 18.51
CA ASN A 191 28.03 -6.98 17.55
C ASN A 191 28.41 -6.43 16.17
N PHE A 192 29.39 -7.08 15.54
CA PHE A 192 29.95 -6.64 14.27
C PHE A 192 29.46 -7.54 13.15
N THR A 193 28.86 -6.96 12.12
CA THR A 193 28.50 -7.67 10.89
C THR A 193 29.13 -6.97 9.69
N LYS A 194 29.15 -7.64 8.54
CA LYS A 194 29.66 -7.04 7.30
C LYS A 194 28.89 -5.80 6.87
N SER A 195 27.60 -5.72 7.21
CA SER A 195 26.68 -4.68 6.71
C SER A 195 26.36 -3.61 7.75
N TYR A 196 26.44 -3.92 9.05
CA TYR A 196 26.14 -2.98 10.14
C TYR A 196 26.85 -3.37 11.45
N ILE A 197 26.93 -2.42 12.40
CA ILE A 197 27.34 -2.66 13.79
C ILE A 197 26.13 -2.40 14.67
N SER A 198 25.77 -3.35 15.54
CA SER A 198 24.65 -3.21 16.48
C SER A 198 25.12 -3.28 17.92
N THR A 199 24.36 -2.67 18.83
CA THR A 199 24.54 -2.82 20.27
C THR A 199 23.60 -3.92 20.78
N VAL A 200 24.13 -4.86 21.54
CA VAL A 200 23.34 -5.84 22.27
C VAL A 200 23.23 -5.35 23.71
N PHE A 201 22.01 -5.03 24.13
CA PHE A 201 21.71 -4.73 25.51
C PHE A 201 21.78 -6.04 26.31
N ILE A 202 22.66 -6.09 27.30
CA ILE A 202 22.69 -7.19 28.26
C ILE A 202 21.87 -6.69 29.47
N PRO A 203 20.70 -7.28 29.74
CA PRO A 203 19.84 -6.86 30.85
C PRO A 203 20.50 -7.05 32.22
#